data_AF-A0A7V5EW59-F1
#
_entry.id   AF-A0A7V5EW59-F1
#
_cell.length_a   1.000
_cell.length_b   1.000
_cell.length_c   1.000
_cell.angle_alpha   90.00
_cell.angle_beta   90.00
_cell.angle_gamma   90.00
#
_symmetry.space_group_name_H-M   'P 1'
#
loop_
_entity.id
_entity.type
_entity.pdbx_description
1 polymer ?
#
loop_
_entity_poly.entity_id
_entity_poly.type
_entity_poly.pdbx_seq_one_letter_code
_entity_poly.pdbx_strand_id
1 'polypeptide(L)'
;MAAVLEALEACRATAEDLGAARVLAVATSATRDVDDPGAFLDAAEEVLGVRPRTISGLEEARASYRGVLAGTGFAPPLTVVDVGGGSTEIVSGGGPEPERVLSIDLGSVRLTDRLLRPLPADPDRLAAARAMAREHFAASGPAEGTVVAVGGTAATVSRLVEGDPRATIGLDDVEAVIARLAPRDVGGIAALGVPEGRADVILGGAIVLAAALAALEVDEFVVSRHDLLDGFAAALAGGQDS
;
A
#
# COMPACT_ATOMS: atom_id res chain seq x y z
N MET A 1 1.87 5.80 -19.32
CA MET A 1 0.95 6.95 -19.40
C MET A 1 -0.40 6.57 -19.98
N ALA A 2 -0.49 6.08 -21.22
CA ALA A 2 -1.78 5.71 -21.84
C ALA A 2 -2.69 4.81 -20.97
N ALA A 3 -2.18 3.68 -20.49
CA ALA A 3 -2.97 2.77 -19.63
C ALA A 3 -3.47 3.41 -18.32
N VAL A 4 -2.72 4.38 -17.77
CA VAL A 4 -3.16 5.08 -16.55
C VAL A 4 -4.30 6.04 -16.89
N LEU A 5 -4.21 6.77 -18.01
CA LEU A 5 -5.27 7.66 -18.45
C LEU A 5 -6.56 6.90 -18.79
N GLU A 6 -6.47 5.73 -19.42
CA GLU A 6 -7.61 4.83 -19.67
C GLU A 6 -8.27 4.38 -18.36
N ALA A 7 -7.48 4.05 -17.34
CA ALA A 7 -8.03 3.73 -16.02
C ALA A 7 -8.73 4.95 -15.37
N LEU A 8 -8.18 6.16 -15.54
CA LEU A 8 -8.80 7.40 -15.05
C LEU A 8 -10.12 7.71 -15.77
N GLU A 9 -10.21 7.45 -17.07
CA GLU A 9 -11.46 7.57 -17.84
C GLU A 9 -12.53 6.62 -17.29
N ALA A 10 -12.17 5.36 -17.01
CA ALA A 10 -13.08 4.40 -16.41
C ALA A 10 -13.54 4.81 -15.00
N CYS A 11 -12.63 5.36 -14.19
CA CYS A 11 -12.97 5.91 -12.87
C CYS A 11 -13.94 7.09 -12.97
N ARG A 12 -13.72 8.01 -13.93
CA ARG A 12 -14.62 9.14 -14.16
C ARG A 12 -16.01 8.66 -14.59
N ALA A 13 -16.09 7.76 -15.56
CA ALA A 13 -17.37 7.20 -16.01
C ALA A 13 -18.13 6.57 -14.84
N THR A 14 -17.44 5.82 -13.98
CA THR A 14 -18.02 5.22 -12.78
C THR A 14 -18.54 6.28 -11.80
N ALA A 15 -17.79 7.35 -11.57
CA ALA A 15 -18.21 8.45 -10.68
C ALA A 15 -19.45 9.18 -11.22
N GLU A 16 -19.52 9.41 -12.54
CA GLU A 16 -20.68 10.02 -13.22
C GLU A 16 -21.91 9.10 -13.11
N ASP A 17 -21.76 7.80 -13.38
CA ASP A 17 -22.84 6.80 -13.29
C ASP A 17 -23.39 6.67 -11.86
N LEU A 18 -22.54 6.79 -10.85
CA LEU A 18 -22.94 6.78 -9.43
C LEU A 18 -23.55 8.12 -8.97
N GLY A 19 -23.54 9.16 -9.81
CA GLY A 19 -24.04 10.48 -9.47
C GLY A 19 -23.22 11.17 -8.37
N ALA A 20 -21.90 10.96 -8.36
CA ALA A 20 -21.01 11.52 -7.35
C ALA A 20 -21.08 13.06 -7.36
N ALA A 21 -21.50 13.65 -6.25
CA ALA A 21 -21.59 15.11 -6.11
C ALA A 21 -20.22 15.78 -5.92
N ARG A 22 -19.22 15.02 -5.44
CA ARG A 22 -17.85 15.48 -5.20
C ARG A 22 -16.88 14.41 -5.65
N VAL A 23 -15.82 14.82 -6.34
CA VAL A 23 -14.74 13.95 -6.80
C VAL A 23 -13.42 14.55 -6.30
N LEU A 24 -12.60 13.71 -5.69
CA LEU A 24 -11.23 14.04 -5.32
C LEU A 24 -10.31 13.02 -5.99
N ALA A 25 -9.24 13.52 -6.60
CA ALA A 25 -8.15 12.70 -7.11
C ALA A 25 -6.88 13.04 -6.34
N VAL A 26 -6.16 12.01 -5.90
CA VAL A 26 -4.88 12.15 -5.20
C VAL A 26 -3.79 11.41 -5.95
N ALA A 27 -2.57 11.91 -5.88
CA ALA A 27 -1.38 11.29 -6.44
C ALA A 27 -0.31 11.12 -5.35
N THR A 28 0.33 9.95 -5.31
CA THR A 28 1.19 9.54 -4.20
C THR A 28 2.68 9.49 -4.59
N SER A 29 3.44 8.53 -4.05
CA SER A 29 4.91 8.43 -4.22
C SER A 29 5.37 8.54 -5.66
N ALA A 30 4.66 7.91 -6.61
CA ALA A 30 5.04 7.94 -8.02
C ALA A 30 5.14 9.36 -8.61
N THR A 31 4.30 10.30 -8.19
CA THR A 31 4.38 11.71 -8.62
C THR A 31 5.38 12.55 -7.83
N ARG A 32 5.75 12.11 -6.61
CA ARG A 32 6.79 12.75 -5.81
C ARG A 32 8.20 12.43 -6.33
N ASP A 33 8.35 11.27 -6.96
CA ASP A 33 9.63 10.73 -7.43
C ASP A 33 10.07 11.23 -8.82
N VAL A 34 9.23 12.02 -9.50
CA VAL A 34 9.52 12.55 -10.85
C VAL A 34 9.80 14.05 -10.78
N ASP A 35 10.81 14.50 -11.53
CA ASP A 35 11.24 15.91 -11.53
C ASP A 35 10.15 16.87 -12.01
N ASP A 36 9.32 16.42 -12.96
CA ASP A 36 8.21 17.19 -13.51
C ASP A 36 6.95 16.31 -13.66
N PRO A 37 6.12 16.20 -12.60
CA PRO A 37 4.84 15.49 -12.70
C PRO A 37 3.79 16.30 -13.47
N GLY A 38 4.06 17.56 -13.84
CA GLY A 38 3.08 18.50 -14.38
C GLY A 38 2.37 17.95 -15.61
N ALA A 39 3.13 17.43 -16.59
CA ALA A 39 2.55 16.86 -17.80
C ALA A 39 1.57 15.69 -17.53
N PHE A 40 1.85 14.87 -16.50
CA PHE A 40 0.94 13.80 -16.11
C PHE A 40 -0.30 14.35 -15.38
N LEU A 41 -0.11 15.29 -14.45
CA LEU A 41 -1.19 15.89 -13.68
C LEU A 41 -2.15 16.67 -14.58
N ASP A 42 -1.64 17.37 -15.59
CA ASP A 42 -2.44 18.13 -16.55
C ASP A 42 -3.24 17.17 -17.45
N ALA A 43 -2.62 16.11 -17.97
CA ALA A 43 -3.33 15.09 -18.74
C ALA A 43 -4.40 14.35 -17.89
N ALA A 44 -4.12 14.11 -16.61
CA ALA A 44 -5.10 13.53 -15.70
C ALA A 44 -6.26 14.50 -15.39
N GLU A 45 -5.99 15.80 -15.28
CA GLU A 45 -7.03 16.84 -15.12
C GLU A 45 -7.95 16.90 -16.33
N GLU A 46 -7.41 16.84 -17.56
CA GLU A 46 -8.20 16.80 -18.80
C GLU A 46 -9.18 15.62 -18.82
N VAL A 47 -8.74 14.46 -18.32
CA VAL A 47 -9.57 13.26 -18.23
C VAL A 47 -10.62 13.38 -17.13
N LEU A 48 -10.21 13.72 -15.90
CA LEU A 48 -11.04 13.64 -14.70
C LEU A 48 -11.95 14.87 -14.49
N GLY A 49 -11.60 16.01 -15.08
CA GLY A 49 -12.22 17.31 -14.80
C GLY A 49 -11.85 17.90 -13.44
N VAL A 50 -10.99 17.22 -12.68
CA VAL A 50 -10.40 17.70 -11.43
C VAL A 50 -8.91 17.39 -11.43
N ARG A 51 -8.07 18.35 -11.03
CA ARG A 51 -6.63 18.14 -10.98
C ARG A 51 -6.26 17.22 -9.82
N PRO A 52 -5.54 16.10 -10.05
CA PRO A 52 -5.06 15.29 -8.95
C PRO A 52 -4.12 16.09 -8.03
N ARG A 53 -4.34 15.98 -6.72
CA ARG A 53 -3.50 16.62 -5.70
C ARG A 53 -2.39 15.66 -5.29
N THR A 54 -1.13 16.06 -5.51
CA THR A 54 0.00 15.31 -4.96
C THR A 54 0.00 15.44 -3.44
N ILE A 55 -0.11 14.30 -2.75
CA ILE A 55 -0.12 14.26 -1.29
C ILE A 55 1.25 13.87 -0.74
N SER A 56 1.57 14.32 0.48
CA SER A 56 2.77 13.85 1.17
C SER A 56 2.56 12.42 1.72
N GLY A 57 3.63 11.65 1.94
CA GLY A 57 3.50 10.34 2.57
C GLY A 57 2.93 10.41 4.00
N LEU A 58 3.14 11.52 4.72
CA LEU A 58 2.52 11.74 6.03
C LEU A 58 1.00 11.99 5.93
N GLU A 59 0.55 12.59 4.84
CA GLU A 59 -0.89 12.77 4.59
C GLU A 59 -1.55 11.46 4.18
N GLU A 60 -0.88 10.69 3.32
CA GLU A 60 -1.26 9.32 2.92
C GLU A 60 -1.41 8.42 4.15
N ALA A 61 -0.41 8.41 5.04
CA ALA A 61 -0.45 7.68 6.30
C ALA A 61 -1.66 8.07 7.18
N ARG A 62 -1.89 9.38 7.37
CA ARG A 62 -3.06 9.85 8.15
C ARG A 62 -4.39 9.50 7.50
N ALA A 63 -4.46 9.49 6.17
CA ALA A 63 -5.65 9.06 5.44
C ALA A 63 -5.90 7.56 5.65
N SER A 64 -4.89 6.70 5.53
CA SER A 64 -5.02 5.25 5.79
C SER A 64 -5.46 4.97 7.22
N TYR A 65 -4.92 5.67 8.22
CA TYR A 65 -5.37 5.56 9.61
C TYR A 65 -6.86 5.90 9.77
N ARG A 66 -7.29 7.03 9.23
CA ARG A 66 -8.70 7.45 9.27
C ARG A 66 -9.61 6.49 8.50
N GLY A 67 -9.15 5.95 7.38
CA GLY A 67 -9.89 4.95 6.61
C GLY A 67 -10.14 3.68 7.41
N VAL A 68 -9.11 3.14 8.07
CA VAL A 68 -9.25 1.99 8.97
C VAL A 68 -10.23 2.27 10.11
N LEU A 69 -10.18 3.46 10.73
CA LEU A 69 -11.12 3.85 11.78
C LEU A 69 -12.55 4.09 11.29
N ALA A 70 -12.73 4.53 10.04
CA ALA A 70 -14.04 4.70 9.44
C ALA A 70 -14.70 3.35 9.14
N GLY A 71 -13.89 2.30 8.94
CA GLY A 71 -14.35 0.93 8.81
C GLY A 71 -14.94 0.36 10.11
N THR A 72 -15.79 -0.66 9.99
CA THR A 72 -16.27 -1.39 11.16
C THR A 72 -15.23 -2.41 11.62
N GLY A 73 -14.92 -2.45 12.93
CA GLY A 73 -14.23 -3.59 13.55
C GLY A 73 -12.87 -3.29 14.19
N PHE A 74 -12.39 -2.05 14.11
CA PHE A 74 -11.15 -1.64 14.78
C PHE A 74 -11.39 -0.47 15.72
N ALA A 75 -10.69 -0.47 16.84
CA ALA A 75 -10.70 0.61 17.81
C ALA A 75 -9.26 0.88 18.25
N PRO A 76 -8.89 2.15 18.52
CA PRO A 76 -7.59 2.46 19.09
C PRO A 76 -7.39 1.78 20.47
N PRO A 77 -6.14 1.51 20.89
CA PRO A 77 -4.92 1.78 20.16
C PRO A 77 -4.73 0.84 18.97
N LEU A 78 -4.24 1.36 17.85
CA LEU A 78 -3.93 0.57 16.67
C LEU A 78 -2.78 1.17 15.88
N THR A 79 -2.13 0.33 15.07
CA THR A 79 -1.10 0.70 14.12
C THR A 79 -1.51 0.24 12.72
N VAL A 80 -1.58 1.15 11.76
CA VAL A 80 -1.83 0.84 10.35
C VAL A 80 -0.51 0.77 9.59
N VAL A 81 -0.38 -0.26 8.74
CA VAL A 81 0.73 -0.45 7.80
C VAL A 81 0.18 -0.48 6.38
N ASP A 82 0.65 0.41 5.51
CA ASP A 82 0.28 0.45 4.10
C ASP A 82 1.52 0.28 3.23
N VAL A 83 1.62 -0.85 2.52
CA VAL A 83 2.75 -1.11 1.62
C VAL A 83 2.35 -0.75 0.18
N GLY A 84 2.68 0.49 -0.18
CA GLY A 84 2.51 1.05 -1.52
C GLY A 84 3.54 0.57 -2.55
N GLY A 85 3.57 1.26 -3.68
CA GLY A 85 4.54 1.01 -4.76
C GLY A 85 5.92 1.60 -4.47
N GLY A 86 5.97 2.89 -4.13
CA GLY A 86 7.20 3.64 -3.87
C GLY A 86 7.56 3.77 -2.38
N SER A 87 6.56 3.80 -1.51
CA SER A 87 6.71 4.00 -0.06
C SER A 87 5.92 2.97 0.75
N THR A 88 6.18 2.96 2.06
CA THR A 88 5.40 2.27 3.07
C THR A 88 5.09 3.22 4.21
N GLU A 89 3.82 3.33 4.55
CA GLU A 89 3.34 4.18 5.63
C GLU A 89 3.10 3.35 6.89
N ILE A 90 3.53 3.86 8.05
CA ILE A 90 3.28 3.28 9.36
C ILE A 90 2.72 4.37 10.26
N VAL A 91 1.52 4.15 10.79
CA VAL A 91 0.80 5.16 11.57
C VAL A 91 0.13 4.54 12.78
N SER A 92 0.40 5.10 13.97
CA SER A 92 -0.06 4.57 15.26
C SER A 92 -0.77 5.66 16.06
N GLY A 93 -1.78 5.29 16.84
CA GLY A 93 -2.40 6.19 17.80
C GLY A 93 -3.43 5.55 18.70
N GLY A 94 -3.71 6.22 19.83
CA GLY A 94 -4.73 5.85 20.81
C GLY A 94 -6.10 6.52 20.62
N GLY A 95 -6.27 7.33 19.57
CA GLY A 95 -7.46 8.13 19.35
C GLY A 95 -7.81 8.35 17.87
N PRO A 96 -8.72 9.29 17.56
CA PRO A 96 -9.09 9.63 16.19
C PRO A 96 -7.93 10.25 15.40
N GLU A 97 -7.01 10.93 16.09
CA GLU A 97 -5.78 11.47 15.50
C GLU A 97 -4.59 10.57 15.86
N PRO A 98 -3.70 10.25 14.91
CA PRO A 98 -2.54 9.42 15.19
C PRO A 98 -1.44 10.22 15.90
N GLU A 99 -0.69 9.51 16.75
CA GLU A 99 0.39 10.06 17.58
C GLU A 99 1.76 9.88 16.91
N ARG A 100 1.91 8.79 16.14
CA ARG A 100 3.13 8.48 15.38
C ARG A 100 2.78 8.28 13.91
N VAL A 101 3.48 8.99 13.03
CA VAL A 101 3.26 8.93 11.58
C VAL A 101 4.62 8.83 10.89
N LEU A 102 4.85 7.72 10.19
CA LEU A 102 6.04 7.47 9.39
C LEU A 102 5.67 7.22 7.93
N SER A 103 6.52 7.68 7.03
CA SER A 103 6.50 7.40 5.60
C SER A 103 7.91 6.98 5.21
N ILE A 104 8.08 5.69 4.91
CA ILE A 104 9.37 5.08 4.62
C ILE A 104 9.50 4.93 3.12
N ASP A 105 10.62 5.38 2.57
CA ASP A 105 10.92 5.46 1.14
C ASP A 105 11.25 4.09 0.50
N LEU A 106 10.47 3.07 0.84
CA LEU A 106 10.58 1.72 0.32
C LEU A 106 9.19 1.09 0.17
N GLY A 107 8.83 0.72 -1.06
CA GLY A 107 7.59 0.00 -1.38
C GLY A 107 7.85 -1.20 -2.29
N SER A 108 6.76 -1.86 -2.69
CA SER A 108 6.79 -3.09 -3.49
C SER A 108 7.50 -2.93 -4.84
N VAL A 109 7.19 -1.87 -5.60
CA VAL A 109 7.80 -1.57 -6.90
C VAL A 109 9.26 -1.17 -6.71
N ARG A 110 9.52 -0.24 -5.78
CA ARG A 110 10.86 0.32 -5.54
C ARG A 110 11.87 -0.74 -5.11
N LEU A 111 11.50 -1.65 -4.20
CA LEU A 111 12.38 -2.75 -3.81
C LEU A 111 12.62 -3.71 -4.99
N THR A 112 11.55 -4.02 -5.74
CA THR A 112 11.64 -4.94 -6.87
C THR A 112 12.56 -4.42 -7.96
N ASP A 113 12.42 -3.16 -8.36
CA ASP A 113 13.24 -2.53 -9.40
C ASP A 113 14.71 -2.42 -8.99
N ARG A 114 14.98 -2.17 -7.71
CA ARG A 114 16.36 -2.05 -7.20
C ARG A 114 17.09 -3.39 -7.14
N LEU A 115 16.42 -4.47 -6.72
CA LEU A 115 17.11 -5.69 -6.31
C LEU A 115 16.52 -7.01 -6.80
N LEU A 116 15.25 -7.08 -7.20
CA LEU A 116 14.62 -8.38 -7.51
C LEU A 116 14.48 -8.65 -9.01
N ARG A 117 14.46 -7.63 -9.86
CA ARG A 117 14.36 -7.84 -11.31
C ARG A 117 15.67 -8.33 -11.94
N PRO A 118 15.62 -9.20 -12.96
CA PRO A 118 14.45 -10.00 -13.37
C PRO A 118 14.15 -11.11 -12.35
N LEU A 119 12.88 -11.56 -12.32
CA LEU A 119 12.43 -12.70 -11.51
C LEU A 119 12.61 -14.04 -12.27
N PRO A 120 12.95 -15.15 -11.59
CA PRO A 120 13.28 -15.22 -10.16
C PRO A 120 14.58 -14.49 -9.82
N ALA A 121 14.61 -13.82 -8.66
CA ALA A 121 15.83 -13.22 -8.14
C ALA A 121 16.79 -14.33 -7.70
N ASP A 122 18.09 -14.16 -7.95
CA ASP A 122 19.08 -15.08 -7.39
C ASP A 122 19.19 -14.90 -5.86
N PRO A 123 19.78 -15.89 -5.15
CA PRO A 123 19.84 -15.87 -3.70
C PRO A 123 20.53 -14.64 -3.11
N ASP A 124 21.56 -14.10 -3.77
CA ASP A 124 22.31 -12.94 -3.28
C ASP A 124 21.46 -11.67 -3.38
N ARG A 125 20.76 -11.49 -4.51
CA ARG A 125 19.78 -10.41 -4.70
C ARG A 125 18.62 -10.48 -3.70
N LEU A 126 18.11 -11.68 -3.43
CA LEU A 126 17.06 -11.89 -2.43
C LEU A 126 17.55 -11.55 -1.00
N ALA A 127 18.76 -11.96 -0.65
CA ALA A 127 19.37 -11.63 0.64
C ALA A 127 19.61 -10.11 0.78
N ALA A 128 20.10 -9.47 -0.28
CA ALA A 128 20.28 -8.02 -0.33
C ALA A 128 18.94 -7.28 -0.18
N ALA A 129 17.86 -7.75 -0.82
CA ALA A 129 16.53 -7.16 -0.72
C ALA A 129 15.99 -7.20 0.72
N ARG A 130 16.13 -8.36 1.39
CA ARG A 130 15.78 -8.50 2.81
C ARG A 130 16.64 -7.62 3.72
N ALA A 131 17.94 -7.51 3.46
CA ALA A 131 18.83 -6.66 4.24
C ALA A 131 18.45 -5.17 4.08
N MET A 132 18.25 -4.71 2.85
CA MET A 132 17.81 -3.35 2.55
C MET A 132 16.48 -3.03 3.25
N ALA A 133 15.49 -3.93 3.16
CA ALA A 133 14.21 -3.72 3.81
C ALA A 133 14.38 -3.57 5.33
N ARG A 134 15.09 -4.50 5.99
CA ARG A 134 15.35 -4.40 7.44
C ARG A 134 16.03 -3.10 7.84
N GLU A 135 16.99 -2.63 7.05
CA GLU A 135 17.68 -1.35 7.31
C GLU A 135 16.71 -0.16 7.25
N HIS A 136 15.81 -0.11 6.25
CA HIS A 136 14.84 0.98 6.11
C HIS A 136 13.84 1.04 7.27
N PHE A 137 13.48 -0.11 7.85
CA PHE A 137 12.51 -0.18 8.95
C PHE A 137 13.14 -0.19 10.35
N ALA A 138 14.47 -0.23 10.48
CA ALA A 138 15.16 -0.40 11.77
C ALA A 138 14.80 0.66 12.83
N ALA A 139 14.46 1.88 12.40
CA ALA A 139 14.08 2.99 13.26
C ALA A 139 12.56 3.13 13.47
N SER A 140 11.76 2.15 13.03
CA SER A 140 10.30 2.19 13.20
C SER A 140 9.94 2.11 14.68
N GLY A 141 10.51 1.16 15.42
CA GLY A 141 10.08 0.86 16.79
C GLY A 141 8.77 0.07 16.82
N PRO A 142 8.36 -0.43 18.00
CA PRO A 142 7.25 -1.36 18.14
C PRO A 142 5.89 -0.74 17.77
N ALA A 143 4.94 -1.58 17.37
CA ALA A 143 3.56 -1.17 17.18
C ALA A 143 2.86 -0.82 18.49
N GLU A 144 1.81 -0.01 18.36
CA GLU A 144 0.83 0.23 19.41
C GLU A 144 -0.47 -0.52 19.08
N GLY A 145 -0.97 -1.31 20.03
CA GLY A 145 -2.25 -1.98 19.93
C GLY A 145 -2.37 -2.95 18.76
N THR A 146 -3.54 -2.98 18.11
CA THR A 146 -3.80 -3.91 16.99
C THR A 146 -3.08 -3.45 15.72
N VAL A 147 -2.34 -4.34 15.05
CA VAL A 147 -1.76 -4.04 13.74
C VAL A 147 -2.74 -4.36 12.63
N VAL A 148 -3.02 -3.37 11.80
CA VAL A 148 -3.88 -3.48 10.63
C VAL A 148 -3.07 -3.19 9.38
N ALA A 149 -2.95 -4.17 8.47
CA ALA A 149 -2.32 -3.93 7.18
C ALA A 149 -3.38 -3.64 6.12
N VAL A 150 -3.13 -2.65 5.28
CA VAL A 150 -4.02 -2.23 4.20
C VAL A 150 -3.32 -2.29 2.85
N GLY A 151 -4.06 -1.96 1.80
CA GLY A 151 -3.53 -1.92 0.45
C GLY A 151 -3.36 -3.30 -0.17
N GLY A 152 -3.06 -3.31 -1.46
CA GLY A 152 -3.14 -4.54 -2.24
C GLY A 152 -2.00 -5.54 -1.98
N THR A 153 -0.89 -5.12 -1.36
CA THR A 153 0.16 -6.05 -0.91
C THR A 153 -0.38 -6.96 0.20
N ALA A 154 -0.92 -6.37 1.28
CA ALA A 154 -1.52 -7.11 2.39
C ALA A 154 -2.69 -7.98 1.92
N ALA A 155 -3.58 -7.42 1.09
CA ALA A 155 -4.72 -8.17 0.54
C ALA A 155 -4.29 -9.36 -0.35
N THR A 156 -3.19 -9.24 -1.10
CA THR A 156 -2.68 -10.33 -1.94
C THR A 156 -2.01 -11.40 -1.09
N VAL A 157 -1.20 -11.03 -0.09
CA VAL A 157 -0.60 -11.99 0.86
C VAL A 157 -1.70 -12.75 1.60
N SER A 158 -2.71 -12.05 2.12
CA SER A 158 -3.84 -12.67 2.82
C SER A 158 -4.61 -13.68 1.95
N ARG A 159 -4.91 -13.34 0.69
CA ARG A 159 -5.51 -14.30 -0.26
C ARG A 159 -4.63 -15.52 -0.52
N LEU A 160 -3.32 -15.32 -0.57
CA LEU A 160 -2.36 -16.38 -0.85
C LEU A 160 -2.19 -17.38 0.31
N VAL A 161 -2.56 -16.97 1.53
CA VAL A 161 -2.52 -17.78 2.75
C VAL A 161 -3.89 -18.40 3.02
N GLU A 162 -4.94 -17.58 3.15
CA GLU A 162 -6.27 -17.97 3.65
C GLU A 162 -7.33 -18.07 2.55
N GLY A 163 -7.06 -17.62 1.33
CA GLY A 163 -8.07 -17.47 0.28
C GLY A 163 -9.05 -16.31 0.50
N ASP A 164 -9.00 -15.64 1.66
CA ASP A 164 -9.75 -14.42 1.97
C ASP A 164 -8.77 -13.23 2.01
N PRO A 165 -9.06 -12.08 1.35
CA PRO A 165 -8.30 -10.85 1.53
C PRO A 165 -8.51 -10.12 2.87
N ARG A 166 -9.31 -10.66 3.79
CA ARG A 166 -9.63 -10.07 5.11
C ARG A 166 -9.48 -11.13 6.20
N ALA A 167 -8.24 -11.51 6.45
CA ALA A 167 -7.93 -12.45 7.52
C ALA A 167 -6.90 -11.87 8.48
N THR A 168 -6.78 -12.52 9.64
CA THR A 168 -5.61 -12.39 10.50
C THR A 168 -4.50 -13.27 9.92
N ILE A 169 -3.32 -12.70 9.71
CA ILE A 169 -2.18 -13.35 9.07
C ILE A 169 -0.98 -13.28 9.99
N GLY A 170 -0.26 -14.39 10.15
CA GLY A 170 0.99 -14.44 10.90
C GLY A 170 2.18 -13.96 10.08
N LEU A 171 3.22 -13.45 10.75
CA LEU A 171 4.50 -13.10 10.10
C LEU A 171 5.13 -14.33 9.42
N ASP A 172 5.04 -15.50 10.03
CA ASP A 172 5.52 -16.76 9.44
C ASP A 172 4.78 -17.12 8.15
N ASP A 173 3.50 -16.76 8.03
CA ASP A 173 2.74 -16.97 6.79
C ASP A 173 3.23 -16.04 5.68
N VAL A 174 3.61 -14.80 6.01
CA VAL A 174 4.23 -13.87 5.06
C VAL A 174 5.57 -14.44 4.57
N GLU A 175 6.40 -14.97 5.46
CA GLU A 175 7.67 -15.63 5.08
C GLU A 175 7.45 -16.89 4.25
N ALA A 176 6.42 -17.68 4.54
CA ALA A 176 6.03 -18.83 3.71
C ALA A 176 5.58 -18.40 2.30
N VAL A 177 4.85 -17.28 2.20
CA VAL A 177 4.50 -16.66 0.91
C VAL A 177 5.76 -16.21 0.18
N ILE A 178 6.72 -15.54 0.84
CA ILE A 178 7.99 -15.14 0.22
C ILE A 178 8.75 -16.37 -0.31
N ALA A 179 8.86 -17.43 0.49
CA ALA A 179 9.52 -18.68 0.08
C ALA A 179 8.83 -19.34 -1.12
N ARG A 180 7.49 -19.22 -1.23
CA ARG A 180 6.72 -19.68 -2.39
C ARG A 180 6.92 -18.78 -3.61
N LEU A 181 7.04 -17.48 -3.45
CA LEU A 181 7.18 -16.53 -4.57
C LEU A 181 8.60 -16.51 -5.14
N ALA A 182 9.63 -16.54 -4.28
CA ALA A 182 11.03 -16.35 -4.65
C ALA A 182 11.56 -17.21 -5.83
N PRO A 183 11.24 -18.52 -5.95
CA PRO A 183 11.77 -19.35 -7.02
C PRO A 183 11.03 -19.22 -8.36
N ARG A 184 10.02 -18.33 -8.46
CA ARG A 184 9.15 -18.22 -9.63
C ARG A 184 9.46 -16.97 -10.45
N ASP A 185 9.28 -17.09 -11.75
CA ASP A 185 9.17 -15.92 -12.64
C ASP A 185 7.76 -15.29 -12.53
N VAL A 186 7.54 -14.20 -13.26
CA VAL A 186 6.25 -13.47 -13.24
C VAL A 186 5.08 -14.39 -13.62
N GLY A 187 5.26 -15.25 -14.62
CA GLY A 187 4.21 -16.19 -15.06
C GLY A 187 3.87 -17.22 -14.00
N GLY A 188 4.89 -17.80 -13.36
CA GLY A 188 4.73 -18.74 -12.25
C GLY A 188 4.09 -18.10 -11.01
N ILE A 189 4.37 -16.83 -10.74
CA ILE A 189 3.70 -16.07 -9.67
C ILE A 189 2.24 -15.81 -10.02
N ALA A 190 1.94 -15.37 -11.25
CA ALA A 190 0.57 -15.13 -11.71
C ALA A 190 -0.29 -16.41 -11.61
N ALA A 191 0.29 -17.56 -11.93
CA ALA A 191 -0.38 -18.87 -11.82
C ALA A 191 -0.80 -19.25 -10.39
N LEU A 192 -0.33 -18.55 -9.35
CA LEU A 192 -0.78 -18.72 -7.96
C LEU A 192 -2.08 -17.96 -7.64
N GLY A 193 -2.69 -17.28 -8.61
CA GLY A 193 -3.89 -16.47 -8.40
C GLY A 193 -3.61 -15.07 -7.87
N VAL A 194 -2.39 -14.56 -8.07
CA VAL A 194 -2.05 -13.16 -7.79
C VAL A 194 -2.81 -12.24 -8.77
N PRO A 195 -3.42 -11.14 -8.30
CA PRO A 195 -4.12 -10.20 -9.18
C PRO A 195 -3.24 -9.69 -10.32
N GLU A 196 -3.87 -9.41 -11.46
CA GLU A 196 -3.22 -8.83 -12.63
C GLU A 196 -2.47 -7.53 -12.27
N GLY A 197 -1.30 -7.33 -12.87
CA GLY A 197 -0.44 -6.17 -12.59
C GLY A 197 0.30 -6.21 -11.25
N ARG A 198 0.18 -7.28 -10.45
CA ARG A 198 0.93 -7.43 -9.18
C ARG A 198 1.98 -8.53 -9.18
N ALA A 199 1.90 -9.47 -10.12
CA ALA A 199 2.75 -10.66 -10.13
C ALA A 199 4.26 -10.35 -10.21
N ASP A 200 4.62 -9.22 -10.80
CA ASP A 200 6.01 -8.81 -10.99
C ASP A 200 6.59 -8.00 -9.82
N VAL A 201 5.77 -7.59 -8.84
CA VAL A 201 6.18 -6.77 -7.68
C VAL A 201 5.78 -7.36 -6.33
N ILE A 202 4.91 -8.38 -6.29
CA ILE A 202 4.39 -8.94 -5.03
C ILE A 202 5.47 -9.57 -4.15
N LEU A 203 6.54 -10.13 -4.74
CA LEU A 203 7.69 -10.63 -3.96
C LEU A 203 8.36 -9.48 -3.18
N GLY A 204 8.57 -8.33 -3.83
CA GLY A 204 9.10 -7.13 -3.17
C GLY A 204 8.15 -6.62 -2.10
N GLY A 205 6.85 -6.55 -2.40
CA GLY A 205 5.83 -6.15 -1.43
C GLY A 205 5.80 -7.03 -0.19
N ALA A 206 5.87 -8.36 -0.35
CA ALA A 206 5.89 -9.29 0.77
C ALA A 206 7.15 -9.14 1.65
N ILE A 207 8.32 -8.93 1.03
CA ILE A 207 9.58 -8.67 1.77
C ILE A 207 9.49 -7.36 2.56
N VAL A 208 8.93 -6.30 1.96
CA VAL A 208 8.72 -5.01 2.64
C VAL A 208 7.75 -5.17 3.82
N LEU A 209 6.63 -5.86 3.62
CA LEU A 209 5.65 -6.12 4.66
C LEU A 209 6.27 -6.91 5.83
N ALA A 210 7.00 -8.00 5.54
CA ALA A 210 7.67 -8.81 6.57
C ALA A 210 8.69 -7.97 7.37
N ALA A 211 9.48 -7.13 6.70
CA ALA A 211 10.43 -6.24 7.38
C ALA A 211 9.75 -5.19 8.27
N ALA A 212 8.64 -4.61 7.81
CA ALA A 212 7.85 -3.67 8.59
C ALA A 212 7.26 -4.33 9.85
N LEU A 213 6.63 -5.50 9.70
CA LEU A 213 6.04 -6.27 10.81
C LEU A 213 7.10 -6.71 11.83
N ALA A 214 8.25 -7.19 11.36
CA ALA A 214 9.36 -7.56 12.23
C ALA A 214 9.91 -6.35 13.02
N ALA A 215 10.02 -5.18 12.39
CA ALA A 215 10.46 -3.96 13.06
C ALA A 215 9.43 -3.41 14.06
N LEU A 216 8.15 -3.73 13.84
CA LEU A 216 7.04 -3.42 14.75
C LEU A 216 6.90 -4.43 15.91
N GLU A 217 7.73 -5.49 15.94
CA GLU A 217 7.70 -6.56 16.95
C GLU A 217 6.34 -7.28 17.02
N VAL A 218 5.72 -7.54 15.86
CA VAL A 218 4.38 -8.14 15.78
C VAL A 218 4.38 -9.45 15.01
N ASP A 219 3.83 -10.49 15.64
CA ASP A 219 3.71 -11.83 15.08
C ASP A 219 2.44 -12.02 14.22
N GLU A 220 1.39 -11.22 14.43
CA GLU A 220 0.12 -11.30 13.69
C GLU A 220 -0.49 -9.94 13.38
N PHE A 221 -1.12 -9.79 12.22
CA PHE A 221 -1.82 -8.57 11.81
C PHE A 221 -3.14 -8.89 11.14
N VAL A 222 -4.07 -7.93 11.17
CA VAL A 222 -5.37 -8.06 10.49
C VAL A 222 -5.33 -7.31 9.16
N VAL A 223 -5.85 -7.91 8.09
CA VAL A 223 -5.99 -7.22 6.80
C VAL A 223 -7.33 -6.51 6.69
N SER A 224 -7.29 -5.19 6.45
CA SER A 224 -8.48 -4.38 6.22
C SER A 224 -8.65 -4.06 4.73
N ARG A 225 -9.92 -3.90 4.33
CA ARG A 225 -10.29 -3.35 3.02
C ARG A 225 -10.46 -1.84 3.01
N HIS A 226 -10.59 -1.23 4.17
CA HIS A 226 -10.64 0.22 4.26
C HIS A 226 -9.22 0.78 4.31
N ASP A 227 -8.92 1.73 3.44
CA ASP A 227 -7.59 2.32 3.24
C ASP A 227 -7.67 3.86 3.10
N LEU A 228 -6.63 4.48 2.54
CA LEU A 228 -6.60 5.93 2.35
C LEU A 228 -7.82 6.50 1.59
N LEU A 229 -8.40 5.75 0.65
CA LEU A 229 -9.54 6.20 -0.14
C LEU A 229 -10.77 6.39 0.75
N ASP A 230 -11.00 5.48 1.69
CA ASP A 230 -12.06 5.61 2.69
C ASP A 230 -11.82 6.79 3.64
N GLY A 231 -10.56 7.02 4.01
CA GLY A 231 -10.17 8.17 4.82
C GLY A 231 -10.47 9.50 4.12
N PHE A 232 -10.14 9.62 2.83
CA PHE A 232 -10.47 10.78 2.02
C PHE A 232 -11.97 10.93 1.79
N ALA A 233 -12.68 9.82 1.50
CA ALA A 233 -14.12 9.84 1.32
C ALA A 233 -14.85 10.32 2.59
N ALA A 234 -14.42 9.86 3.77
CA ALA A 234 -14.96 10.31 5.06
C ALA A 234 -14.70 11.81 5.30
N ALA A 235 -13.50 12.31 4.98
CA ALA A 235 -13.17 13.73 5.10
C ALA A 235 -14.03 14.61 4.17
N LEU A 236 -14.19 14.21 2.91
CA LEU A 236 -15.05 14.89 1.93
C LEU A 236 -16.51 14.91 2.40
N ALA A 237 -17.04 13.78 2.88
CA ALA A 237 -18.41 13.69 3.37
C ALA A 237 -18.65 14.64 4.57
N GLY A 238 -17.66 14.75 5.47
CA GLY A 238 -17.68 15.65 6.63
C GLY A 238 -17.50 17.14 6.32
N GLY A 239 -17.24 17.52 5.06
CA GLY A 239 -17.00 18.92 4.67
C GLY A 239 -15.64 19.46 5.09
N GLN A 240 -14.68 18.57 5.37
CA GLN A 240 -13.29 18.95 5.60
C GLN A 240 -12.54 18.84 4.27
N ASP A 241 -12.56 19.93 3.52
CA ASP A 241 -11.71 20.09 2.33
C ASP A 241 -10.30 20.44 2.84
N SER A 242 -9.48 19.42 3.08
CA SER A 242 -8.04 19.58 3.39
C SER A 242 -7.18 19.36 2.17
#